data_AF-A0A9E2Y657-F1
#
_entry.id   AF-A0A9E2Y657-F1
#
_cell.length_a   1.000
_cell.length_b   1.000
_cell.length_c   1.000
_cell.angle_alpha   90.00
_cell.angle_beta   90.00
_cell.angle_gamma   90.00
#
_symmetry.space_group_name_H-M   'P 1'
#
loop_
_entity.id
_entity.type
_entity.pdbx_description
1 polymer ?
#
loop_
_entity_poly.entity_id
_entity_poly.type
_entity_poly.pdbx_seq_one_letter_code
_entity_poly.pdbx_strand_id
1 'polypeptide(L)' 'IAPSGKESVLYAFKNRSDGATPAAGLLAVRGTLYGTTLGGGSSNEGTVFSITP' A
#
# COMPACT_ATOMS: atom_id res chain seq x y z
N ILE A 1 9.90 21.63 8.68
CA ILE A 1 10.90 21.33 7.63
C ILE A 1 10.39 20.07 6.94
N ALA A 2 9.96 20.16 5.67
CA ALA A 2 9.66 18.95 4.91
C ALA A 2 10.99 18.24 4.60
N PRO A 3 11.09 16.90 4.70
CA PRO A 3 12.30 16.20 4.30
C PRO A 3 12.62 16.54 2.84
N SER A 4 13.88 16.79 2.50
CA SER A 4 14.32 17.06 1.12
C SER A 4 14.31 15.82 0.22
N GLY A 5 13.40 14.88 0.47
CA GLY A 5 13.29 13.61 -0.26
C GLY A 5 12.55 13.77 -1.58
N LYS A 6 12.89 12.92 -2.55
CA LYS A 6 12.12 12.76 -3.79
C LYS A 6 11.09 11.65 -3.58
N GLU A 7 9.82 11.95 -3.77
CA GLU A 7 8.75 10.97 -3.71
C GLU A 7 8.67 10.16 -5.01
N SER A 8 8.33 8.87 -4.90
CA SER A 8 8.05 8.00 -6.04
C SER A 8 6.86 7.12 -5.73
N VAL A 9 6.03 6.88 -6.75
CA VAL A 9 4.89 5.96 -6.63
C VAL A 9 5.39 4.54 -6.80
N LEU A 10 5.34 3.75 -5.73
CA LEU A 10 5.72 2.33 -5.78
C LEU A 10 4.60 1.46 -6.35
N TYR A 11 3.34 1.80 -6.04
CA TYR A 11 2.18 1.08 -6.54
C TYR A 11 0.96 2.02 -6.63
N ALA A 12 0.22 1.89 -7.72
CA ALA A 12 -1.05 2.57 -7.92
C ALA A 12 -2.15 1.51 -8.07
N PHE A 13 -3.01 1.40 -7.06
CA PHE A 13 -4.11 0.45 -7.06
C PHE A 13 -5.11 0.74 -8.17
N LYS A 14 -5.58 -0.31 -8.85
CA LYS A 14 -6.31 -0.17 -10.13
C LYS A 14 -7.82 -0.36 -10.03
N ASN A 15 -8.35 -1.13 -9.07
CA ASN A 15 -9.79 -1.41 -8.95
C ASN A 15 -10.19 -1.96 -7.57
N ARG A 16 -11.49 -2.29 -7.40
CA ARG A 16 -12.06 -2.82 -6.14
C ARG A 16 -11.43 -4.12 -5.66
N SER A 17 -10.95 -5.01 -6.53
CA SER A 17 -10.40 -6.28 -6.07
C SER A 17 -8.94 -6.16 -5.62
N ASP A 18 -8.20 -5.23 -6.24
CA ASP A 18 -6.78 -4.99 -5.99
C ASP A 18 -6.53 -4.35 -4.61
N GLY A 19 -7.19 -3.21 -4.36
CA GLY A 19 -7.07 -2.46 -3.12
C GLY A 19 -7.48 -1.00 -3.32
N ALA A 20 -7.85 -0.31 -2.24
CA ALA A 20 -8.18 1.11 -2.28
C ALA A 20 -8.02 1.74 -0.90
N THR A 21 -7.64 3.01 -0.87
CA THR A 21 -7.50 3.79 0.38
C THR A 21 -6.54 3.10 1.37
N PRO A 22 -5.23 3.05 1.06
CA PRO A 22 -4.24 2.60 2.03
C PRO A 22 -4.30 3.50 3.27
N ALA A 23 -4.48 2.90 4.46
CA ALA A 23 -4.81 3.66 5.68
C ALA A 23 -3.85 3.42 6.86
N ALA A 24 -3.01 2.37 6.79
CA ALA A 24 -2.05 2.04 7.84
C ALA A 24 -0.62 2.35 7.42
N GLY A 25 0.27 2.51 8.42
CA GLY A 25 1.71 2.55 8.18
C GLY A 25 2.23 1.24 7.59
N LEU A 26 3.38 1.30 6.92
CA LEU A 26 4.01 0.13 6.32
C LEU A 26 4.90 -0.60 7.32
N LEU A 27 4.85 -1.93 7.31
CA LEU A 27 5.82 -2.78 7.99
C LEU A 27 6.95 -3.11 7.02
N ALA A 28 8.18 -2.73 7.36
CA ALA A 28 9.37 -3.08 6.58
C ALA A 28 10.00 -4.37 7.11
N VAL A 29 10.07 -5.41 6.29
CA VAL A 29 10.72 -6.68 6.62
C VAL A 29 11.65 -7.08 5.50
N ARG A 30 12.97 -7.08 5.76
CA ARG A 30 14.01 -7.57 4.84
C ARG A 30 13.93 -6.95 3.42
N GLY A 31 13.61 -5.66 3.32
CA GLY A 31 13.50 -4.95 2.04
C GLY A 31 12.13 -5.02 1.37
N THR A 32 11.18 -5.77 1.91
CA THR A 32 9.78 -5.77 1.47
C THR A 32 8.93 -4.92 2.42
N LEU A 33 8.06 -4.10 1.85
CA LEU A 33 7.08 -3.28 2.55
C LEU A 33 5.73 -4.00 2.54
N TYR A 34 5.11 -4.15 3.70
CA TYR A 34 3.78 -4.74 3.87
C TYR A 34 2.79 -3.69 4.34
N GLY A 35 1.57 -3.72 3.83
CA GLY A 35 0.53 -2.76 4.19
C GLY A 35 -0.87 -3.32 4.00
N THR A 36 -1.85 -2.50 4.39
CA THR A 36 -3.27 -2.81 4.25
C THR A 36 -4.02 -1.69 3.55
N THR A 37 -5.07 -2.08 2.83
CA THR A 37 -6.05 -1.16 2.25
C THR A 37 -7.39 -1.30 2.95
N LEU A 38 -8.21 -0.24 2.97
CA LEU A 38 -9.57 -0.31 3.53
C LEU A 38 -10.59 -0.86 2.53
N GLY A 39 -10.41 -0.57 1.24
CA GLY A 39 -11.16 -1.17 0.15
C GLY A 39 -10.29 -2.18 -0.59
N GLY A 40 -10.89 -3.12 -1.30
CA GLY A 40 -10.13 -4.25 -1.83
C GLY A 40 -10.82 -5.61 -1.65
N GLY A 41 -10.34 -6.62 -2.36
CA GLY A 41 -10.74 -8.00 -2.15
C GLY A 41 -12.17 -8.31 -2.62
N SER A 42 -12.61 -9.55 -2.37
CA SER A 42 -13.90 -10.06 -2.84
C SER A 42 -15.10 -9.34 -2.24
N SER A 43 -14.97 -8.85 -1.01
CA SER A 43 -16.06 -8.21 -0.25
C SER A 43 -15.90 -6.70 -0.11
N ASN A 44 -14.87 -6.10 -0.72
CA ASN A 44 -14.55 -4.67 -0.59
C ASN A 44 -14.20 -4.25 0.85
N GLU A 45 -13.69 -5.17 1.67
CA GLU A 45 -13.31 -4.97 3.09
C GLU A 45 -11.78 -4.87 3.28
N GLY A 46 -11.04 -4.68 2.18
CA GLY A 46 -9.59 -4.47 2.21
C GLY A 46 -8.76 -5.66 1.74
N THR A 47 -7.47 -5.41 1.50
CA THR A 47 -6.46 -6.41 1.20
C THR A 47 -5.21 -6.20 2.04
N VAL A 48 -4.43 -7.26 2.20
CA VAL A 48 -3.02 -7.17 2.62
C VAL A 48 -2.19 -7.21 1.34
N PHE A 49 -1.24 -6.29 1.21
CA PHE A 49 -0.33 -6.23 0.06
C PHE A 49 1.13 -6.19 0.51
N SER A 50 2.03 -6.56 -0.41
CA SER A 50 3.48 -6.47 -0.23
C SER A 50 4.14 -5.88 -1.46
N ILE A 51 5.13 -5.01 -1.27
CA ILE A 51 5.90 -4.37 -2.34
C ILE A 51 7.39 -4.52 -2.02
N THR A 52 8.17 -5.05 -2.97
CA THR A 52 9.63 -5.01 -2.93
C THR A 52 10.07 -3.93 -3.94
N PRO A 53 10.60 -2.77 -3.47
CA PRO A 53 11.02 -1.67 -4.33
C PRO A 53 12.17 -2.01 -5.29
#